data_AF-A0A7J5V696-F1
#
_entry.id   AF-A0A7J5V696-F1
#
_cell.length_a   1.000
_cell.length_b   1.000
_cell.length_c   1.000
_cell.angle_alpha   90.00
_cell.angle_beta   90.00
_cell.angle_gamma   90.00
#
_symmetry.space_group_name_H-M   'P 1'
#
loop_
_entity.id
_entity.type
_entity.pdbx_description
1 polymer ?
#
loop_
_entity_poly.entity_id
_entity_poly.type
_entity_poly.pdbx_seq_one_letter_code
_entity_poly.pdbx_strand_id
1 'polypeptide(L)'
;AYFQPLFKSQKEAENLEVNKKNLRYQVLICNESLATLKKYNTKISKYIEIAEKQFDLHNNPTNAQRISNVKGSERDWFNLGKDLPVGDFIFPSKIHEKYGLIDNRKSKVFCDKVNYNISIKKGYSKYAEIIFLIMNSTFFRFLLELFARQMGEGLTDIDVVVVDNTVVIDPELLKPYEKELKEIYKSLRSREQETIYKEVKQKDRRKLDTIIFEVLGLKVKDVDELYKEASELRLNRNEKAGSVTTIKSKQKPDYETSLKLIQERFPEVRSYTSLIENKETEEFNIPNLPAKFPKDIKAGESNFFNTYNVYFTEGNKQIAVSFKNGSQLKLFRFFHEELELKGSKILLLTNPNDCEKALKLLSDDYKKYNTQIKNVLKSLRSSASYLAMYRDLLFVRTENLSVH
;
A
#
# COMPACT_ATOMS: atom_id res chain seq x y z
N ALA A 1 -21.31 -16.20 -31.37
CA ALA A 1 -20.77 -14.86 -31.68
C ALA A 1 -19.52 -14.63 -30.84
N TYR A 2 -18.44 -14.12 -31.42
CA TYR A 2 -17.14 -13.94 -30.74
C TYR A 2 -17.10 -12.72 -29.83
N PHE A 3 -17.91 -11.70 -30.10
CA PHE A 3 -18.02 -10.52 -29.23
C PHE A 3 -19.13 -10.72 -28.22
N GLN A 4 -18.80 -10.52 -26.95
CA GLN A 4 -19.72 -10.62 -25.83
C GLN A 4 -19.82 -9.27 -25.12
N PRO A 5 -21.00 -8.88 -24.60
CA PRO A 5 -21.17 -7.63 -23.87
C PRO A 5 -20.27 -7.56 -22.63
N LEU A 6 -19.65 -6.40 -22.41
CA LEU A 6 -18.76 -6.14 -21.28
C LEU A 6 -19.31 -4.98 -20.44
N PHE A 7 -19.52 -5.24 -19.16
CA PHE A 7 -19.84 -4.24 -18.15
C PHE A 7 -18.57 -3.57 -17.65
N LYS A 8 -18.41 -2.27 -17.94
CA LYS A 8 -17.19 -1.54 -17.61
C LYS A 8 -17.37 -0.67 -16.37
N SER A 9 -18.54 -0.07 -16.18
CA SER A 9 -18.76 0.89 -15.10
C SER A 9 -20.12 0.74 -14.46
N GLN A 10 -20.18 0.95 -13.15
CA GLN A 10 -21.41 1.07 -12.35
C GLN A 10 -22.47 2.00 -12.97
N LYS A 11 -22.04 3.03 -13.73
CA LYS A 11 -22.93 3.96 -14.43
C LYS A 11 -23.71 3.35 -15.60
N GLU A 12 -23.31 2.17 -16.08
CA GLU A 12 -23.99 1.45 -17.16
C GLU A 12 -25.15 0.57 -16.63
N ALA A 13 -25.24 0.41 -15.31
CA ALA A 13 -26.36 -0.27 -14.67
C ALA A 13 -27.50 0.71 -14.39
N GLU A 14 -28.72 0.20 -14.48
CA GLU A 14 -29.95 0.92 -14.20
C GLU A 14 -30.68 0.16 -13.09
N ASN A 15 -30.97 0.84 -11.98
CA ASN A 15 -31.68 0.29 -10.82
C ASN A 15 -31.17 -1.09 -10.37
N LEU A 16 -29.83 -1.20 -10.23
CA LEU A 16 -29.12 -2.41 -9.82
C LEU A 16 -29.24 -3.59 -10.79
N GLU A 17 -29.57 -3.37 -12.06
CA GLU A 17 -29.54 -4.39 -13.12
C GLU A 17 -28.70 -3.92 -14.31
N VAL A 18 -28.08 -4.86 -15.02
CA VAL A 18 -27.41 -4.56 -16.29
C VAL A 18 -28.37 -4.68 -17.46
N ASN A 19 -28.61 -3.57 -18.16
CA ASN A 19 -29.27 -3.59 -19.45
C ASN A 19 -28.23 -3.79 -20.58
N LYS A 20 -28.21 -4.99 -21.19
CA LYS A 20 -27.28 -5.32 -22.29
C LYS A 20 -27.32 -4.33 -23.45
N LYS A 21 -28.46 -3.71 -23.73
CA LYS A 21 -28.63 -2.76 -24.84
C LYS A 21 -27.87 -1.45 -24.59
N ASN A 22 -27.62 -1.11 -23.32
CA ASN A 22 -26.96 0.12 -22.92
C ASN A 22 -25.43 -0.04 -22.80
N LEU A 23 -24.92 -1.28 -22.91
CA LEU A 23 -23.50 -1.57 -22.81
C LEU A 23 -22.77 -1.11 -24.07
N ARG A 24 -21.81 -0.22 -23.88
CA ARG A 24 -21.03 0.38 -24.97
C ARG A 24 -19.89 -0.53 -25.44
N TYR A 25 -19.42 -1.40 -24.55
CA TYR A 25 -18.23 -2.20 -24.76
C TYR A 25 -18.58 -3.67 -24.99
N GLN A 26 -17.76 -4.29 -25.82
CA GLN A 26 -17.77 -5.73 -26.04
C GLN A 26 -16.36 -6.27 -25.85
N VAL A 27 -16.26 -7.52 -25.39
CA VAL A 27 -15.01 -8.26 -25.27
C VAL A 27 -14.98 -9.36 -26.31
N LEU A 28 -13.82 -9.51 -26.96
CA LEU A 28 -13.58 -10.62 -27.87
C LEU A 28 -13.30 -11.89 -27.05
N ILE A 29 -14.21 -12.87 -27.11
CA ILE A 29 -14.05 -14.20 -26.55
C ILE A 29 -13.76 -15.17 -27.69
N CYS A 30 -12.47 -15.37 -27.98
CA CYS A 30 -12.02 -16.28 -29.01
C CYS A 30 -10.89 -17.17 -28.47
N ASN A 31 -11.14 -18.48 -28.49
CA ASN A 31 -10.20 -19.48 -28.00
C ASN A 31 -9.54 -20.29 -29.13
N GLU A 32 -9.86 -19.97 -30.37
CA GLU A 32 -9.23 -20.55 -31.56
C GLU A 32 -7.93 -19.81 -31.88
N SER A 33 -6.94 -20.54 -32.40
CA SER A 33 -5.70 -19.91 -32.85
C SER A 33 -5.94 -19.05 -34.11
N LEU A 34 -5.10 -18.05 -34.32
CA LEU A 34 -5.12 -17.22 -35.53
C LEU A 34 -4.91 -18.06 -36.79
N ALA A 35 -4.09 -19.11 -36.71
CA ALA A 35 -3.89 -20.06 -37.81
C ALA A 35 -5.20 -20.80 -38.16
N THR A 36 -5.93 -21.27 -37.15
CA THR A 36 -7.25 -21.88 -37.31
C THR A 36 -8.23 -20.88 -37.93
N LEU A 37 -8.31 -19.66 -37.40
CA LEU A 37 -9.21 -18.62 -37.88
C LEU A 37 -8.94 -18.20 -39.33
N LYS A 38 -7.66 -18.19 -39.74
CA LYS A 38 -7.21 -17.96 -41.12
C LYS A 38 -7.63 -19.08 -42.06
N LYS A 39 -7.50 -20.34 -41.64
CA LYS A 39 -7.91 -21.51 -42.44
C LYS A 39 -9.38 -21.45 -42.83
N TYR A 40 -10.24 -20.97 -41.94
CA TYR A 40 -11.68 -20.83 -42.20
C TYR A 40 -12.08 -19.45 -42.75
N ASN A 41 -11.11 -18.59 -43.11
CA ASN A 41 -11.31 -17.25 -43.67
C ASN A 41 -12.35 -16.41 -42.90
N THR A 42 -12.25 -16.43 -41.57
CA THR A 42 -13.22 -15.72 -40.72
C THR A 42 -13.00 -14.21 -40.75
N LYS A 43 -14.07 -13.40 -40.60
CA LYS A 43 -13.91 -11.94 -40.43
C LYS A 43 -13.10 -11.57 -39.19
N ILE A 44 -13.04 -12.46 -38.21
CA ILE A 44 -12.31 -12.28 -36.95
C ILE A 44 -10.80 -12.33 -37.17
N SER A 45 -10.28 -13.20 -38.04
CA SER A 45 -8.83 -13.19 -38.33
C SER A 45 -8.39 -11.84 -38.88
N LYS A 46 -9.18 -11.25 -39.79
CA LYS A 46 -8.93 -9.90 -40.33
C LYS A 46 -8.98 -8.83 -39.25
N TYR A 47 -9.94 -8.91 -38.33
CA TYR A 47 -10.05 -7.97 -37.20
C TYR A 47 -8.82 -8.03 -36.30
N ILE A 48 -8.35 -9.23 -35.97
CA ILE A 48 -7.15 -9.45 -35.14
C ILE A 48 -5.90 -8.93 -35.86
N GLU A 49 -5.74 -9.23 -37.15
CA GLU A 49 -4.61 -8.73 -37.94
C GLU A 49 -4.57 -7.20 -38.05
N ILE A 50 -5.73 -6.55 -38.18
CA ILE A 50 -5.82 -5.09 -38.14
C ILE A 50 -5.33 -4.59 -36.78
N ALA A 51 -5.75 -5.24 -35.69
CA ALA A 51 -5.34 -4.86 -34.35
C ALA A 51 -3.83 -5.05 -34.10
N GLU A 52 -3.24 -6.12 -34.64
CA GLU A 52 -1.80 -6.38 -34.60
C GLU A 52 -1.01 -5.34 -35.41
N LYS A 53 -1.46 -5.02 -36.62
CA LYS A 53 -0.77 -4.08 -37.52
C LYS A 53 -0.89 -2.63 -37.08
N GLN A 54 -2.05 -2.21 -36.58
CA GLN A 54 -2.31 -0.81 -36.26
C GLN A 54 -1.89 -0.42 -34.85
N PHE A 55 -2.02 -1.34 -33.88
CA PHE A 55 -1.87 -1.02 -32.46
C PHE A 55 -0.81 -1.87 -31.76
N ASP A 56 -0.13 -2.77 -32.48
CA ASP A 56 0.93 -3.64 -31.96
C ASP A 56 0.54 -4.41 -30.69
N LEU A 57 -0.75 -4.79 -30.57
CA LEU A 57 -1.28 -5.32 -29.30
C LEU A 57 -0.64 -6.63 -28.86
N HIS A 58 -0.18 -7.45 -29.80
CA HIS A 58 0.43 -8.74 -29.55
C HIS A 58 1.79 -8.64 -28.85
N ASN A 59 2.53 -7.56 -29.06
CA ASN A 59 3.86 -7.35 -28.47
C ASN A 59 3.81 -6.67 -27.09
N ASN A 60 2.64 -6.16 -26.68
CA ASN A 60 2.46 -5.65 -25.33
C ASN A 60 2.76 -6.74 -24.29
N PRO A 61 3.59 -6.49 -23.25
CA PRO A 61 4.04 -7.52 -22.32
C PRO A 61 2.92 -8.36 -21.71
N THR A 62 1.78 -7.75 -21.36
CA THR A 62 0.62 -8.44 -20.78
C THR A 62 -0.12 -9.35 -21.76
N ASN A 63 -0.07 -9.03 -23.05
CA ASN A 63 -0.73 -9.81 -24.10
C ASN A 63 0.21 -10.90 -24.63
N ALA A 64 1.49 -10.56 -24.84
CA ALA A 64 2.53 -11.48 -25.27
C ALA A 64 2.68 -12.68 -24.31
N GLN A 65 2.55 -12.44 -22.99
CA GLN A 65 2.58 -13.50 -21.97
C GLN A 65 1.48 -14.56 -22.10
N ARG A 66 0.42 -14.30 -22.86
CA ARG A 66 -0.66 -15.28 -23.09
C ARG A 66 -0.37 -16.24 -24.23
N ILE A 67 0.60 -15.91 -25.09
CA ILE A 67 0.97 -16.72 -26.24
C ILE A 67 1.57 -18.04 -25.74
N SER A 68 1.09 -19.15 -26.28
CA SER A 68 1.60 -20.48 -25.98
C SER A 68 1.75 -21.26 -27.29
N ASN A 69 2.97 -21.77 -27.53
CA ASN A 69 3.31 -22.58 -28.70
C ASN A 69 3.44 -24.07 -28.35
N VAL A 70 2.84 -24.49 -27.24
CA VAL A 70 2.86 -25.90 -26.82
C VAL A 70 1.88 -26.69 -27.68
N LYS A 71 2.38 -27.74 -28.32
CA LYS A 71 1.62 -28.57 -29.24
C LYS A 71 0.37 -29.16 -28.58
N GLY A 72 -0.82 -28.85 -29.11
CA GLY A 72 -2.11 -29.26 -28.56
C GLY A 72 -2.70 -28.34 -27.48
N SER A 73 -2.01 -27.27 -27.11
CA SER A 73 -2.51 -26.21 -26.23
C SER A 73 -2.12 -24.82 -26.75
N GLU A 74 -2.08 -24.67 -28.07
CA GLU A 74 -1.70 -23.43 -28.73
C GLU A 74 -2.68 -22.31 -28.36
N ARG A 75 -2.13 -21.15 -27.97
CA ARG A 75 -2.92 -19.96 -27.60
C ARG A 75 -2.25 -18.72 -28.17
N ASP A 76 -3.08 -17.82 -28.66
CA ASP A 76 -2.64 -16.49 -29.11
C ASP A 76 -2.92 -15.42 -28.05
N TRP A 77 -2.34 -14.24 -28.23
CA TRP A 77 -2.37 -13.13 -27.28
C TRP A 77 -3.78 -12.62 -26.89
N PHE A 78 -4.76 -12.83 -27.77
CA PHE A 78 -6.16 -12.45 -27.55
C PHE A 78 -6.98 -13.53 -26.83
N ASN A 79 -6.42 -14.72 -26.60
CA ASN A 79 -7.10 -15.82 -25.92
C ASN A 79 -7.22 -15.52 -24.42
N LEU A 80 -8.47 -15.45 -23.93
CA LEU A 80 -8.79 -15.18 -22.54
C LEU A 80 -9.10 -16.45 -21.72
N GLY A 81 -9.09 -17.63 -22.35
CA GLY A 81 -9.40 -18.91 -21.72
C GLY A 81 -10.84 -19.38 -21.96
N LYS A 82 -11.08 -20.66 -21.67
CA LYS A 82 -12.38 -21.33 -21.90
C LYS A 82 -13.39 -21.09 -20.78
N ASP A 83 -12.92 -20.88 -19.56
CA ASP A 83 -13.75 -20.82 -18.36
C ASP A 83 -13.70 -19.43 -17.71
N LEU A 84 -14.01 -18.39 -18.49
CA LEU A 84 -14.12 -17.05 -17.95
C LEU A 84 -15.32 -16.97 -17.00
N PRO A 85 -15.11 -16.59 -15.72
CA PRO A 85 -16.18 -16.56 -14.74
C PRO A 85 -17.17 -15.42 -15.07
N VAL A 86 -18.45 -15.75 -15.02
CA VAL A 86 -19.56 -14.79 -15.03
C VAL A 86 -20.25 -14.87 -13.68
N GLY A 87 -20.09 -13.82 -12.88
CA GLY A 87 -20.71 -13.74 -11.55
C GLY A 87 -22.24 -13.67 -11.61
N ASP A 88 -22.88 -14.09 -10.53
CA ASP A 88 -24.29 -13.82 -10.26
C ASP A 88 -24.52 -12.36 -9.92
N PHE A 89 -23.57 -11.72 -9.22
CA PHE A 89 -23.57 -10.28 -8.96
C PHE A 89 -22.28 -9.62 -9.40
N ILE A 90 -22.34 -8.31 -9.62
CA ILE A 90 -21.18 -7.46 -9.92
C ILE A 90 -21.00 -6.50 -8.75
N PHE A 91 -19.84 -6.57 -8.10
CA PHE A 91 -19.48 -5.70 -6.98
C PHE A 91 -18.39 -4.71 -7.41
N PRO A 92 -18.52 -3.40 -7.17
CA PRO A 92 -17.51 -2.43 -7.56
C PRO A 92 -16.25 -2.55 -6.69
N SER A 93 -15.07 -2.48 -7.30
CA SER A 93 -13.79 -2.40 -6.57
C SER A 93 -13.59 -1.09 -5.81
N LYS A 94 -14.44 -0.08 -6.07
CA LYS A 94 -14.38 1.24 -5.46
C LYS A 94 -15.79 1.68 -5.07
N ILE A 95 -15.96 2.04 -3.81
CA ILE A 95 -17.25 2.49 -3.28
C ILE A 95 -17.17 3.93 -2.80
N HIS A 96 -18.19 4.71 -3.17
CA HIS A 96 -18.43 6.07 -2.69
C HIS A 96 -19.78 6.07 -1.95
N GLU A 97 -20.56 7.13 -1.99
CA GLU A 97 -21.79 7.25 -1.22
C GLU A 97 -22.95 6.35 -1.69
N LYS A 98 -22.93 5.86 -2.93
CA LYS A 98 -24.02 5.03 -3.47
C LYS A 98 -23.79 3.54 -3.19
N TYR A 99 -24.91 2.82 -3.05
CA TYR A 99 -24.95 1.35 -3.08
C TYR A 99 -24.76 0.87 -4.52
N GLY A 100 -24.04 -0.24 -4.71
CA GLY A 100 -23.56 -0.60 -6.05
C GLY A 100 -23.48 -2.09 -6.33
N LEU A 101 -24.10 -2.96 -5.52
CA LEU A 101 -24.16 -4.37 -5.90
C LEU A 101 -25.22 -4.57 -6.99
N ILE A 102 -24.78 -4.94 -8.17
CA ILE A 102 -25.63 -5.13 -9.34
C ILE A 102 -26.00 -6.59 -9.51
N ASP A 103 -27.27 -6.84 -9.85
CA ASP A 103 -27.78 -8.15 -10.20
C ASP A 103 -27.40 -8.52 -11.64
N ASN A 104 -26.56 -9.54 -11.77
CA ASN A 104 -26.09 -10.07 -13.06
C ASN A 104 -26.68 -11.46 -13.36
N ARG A 105 -27.64 -11.94 -12.56
CA ARG A 105 -28.20 -13.30 -12.73
C ARG A 105 -28.98 -13.44 -14.03
N LYS A 106 -29.64 -12.38 -14.48
CA LYS A 106 -30.41 -12.37 -15.74
C LYS A 106 -29.56 -11.94 -16.94
N SER A 107 -28.72 -10.92 -16.77
CA SER A 107 -27.89 -10.38 -17.83
C SER A 107 -26.69 -11.27 -18.13
N LYS A 108 -26.03 -11.87 -17.14
CA LYS A 108 -24.88 -12.77 -17.34
C LYS A 108 -23.81 -12.15 -18.27
N VAL A 109 -23.44 -10.90 -17.99
CA VAL A 109 -22.39 -10.19 -18.75
C VAL A 109 -21.04 -10.32 -18.06
N PHE A 110 -19.95 -10.20 -18.83
CA PHE A 110 -18.60 -10.10 -18.28
C PHE A 110 -18.39 -8.73 -17.67
N CYS A 111 -17.50 -8.62 -16.68
CA CYS A 111 -17.13 -7.34 -16.08
C CYS A 111 -15.65 -7.01 -16.26
N ASP A 112 -15.33 -5.72 -16.40
CA ASP A 112 -13.96 -5.22 -16.37
C ASP A 112 -13.34 -5.33 -14.97
N LYS A 113 -12.00 -5.27 -14.88
CA LYS A 113 -11.21 -5.44 -13.65
C LYS A 113 -11.57 -4.50 -12.51
N VAL A 114 -12.24 -3.39 -12.80
CA VAL A 114 -12.71 -2.42 -11.79
C VAL A 114 -13.98 -2.91 -11.06
N ASN A 115 -14.46 -4.10 -11.37
CA ASN A 115 -15.52 -4.80 -10.67
C ASN A 115 -15.12 -6.24 -10.38
N TYR A 116 -15.70 -6.81 -9.34
CA TYR A 116 -15.54 -8.19 -8.94
C TYR A 116 -16.79 -8.99 -9.31
N ASN A 117 -16.57 -10.23 -9.75
CA ASN A 117 -17.61 -11.22 -9.92
C ASN A 117 -17.91 -11.88 -8.58
N ILE A 118 -19.17 -11.84 -8.16
CA ILE A 118 -19.64 -12.59 -7.00
C ILE A 118 -20.46 -13.77 -7.51
N SER A 119 -20.07 -14.99 -7.15
CA SER A 119 -20.76 -16.22 -7.53
C SER A 119 -21.38 -16.88 -6.31
N ILE A 120 -22.65 -17.26 -6.42
CA ILE A 120 -23.36 -17.94 -5.34
C ILE A 120 -23.00 -19.43 -5.39
N LYS A 121 -22.57 -19.97 -4.26
CA LYS A 121 -22.32 -21.42 -4.12
C LYS A 121 -23.62 -22.19 -4.41
N LYS A 122 -23.52 -23.31 -5.13
CA LYS A 122 -24.67 -24.13 -5.59
C LYS A 122 -25.68 -24.47 -4.48
N GLY A 123 -25.22 -24.72 -3.25
CA GLY A 123 -26.11 -24.99 -2.10
C GLY A 123 -26.98 -23.80 -1.66
N TYR A 124 -26.58 -22.58 -2.01
CA TYR A 124 -27.24 -21.33 -1.63
C TYR A 124 -28.04 -20.68 -2.77
N SER A 125 -28.13 -21.32 -3.95
CA SER A 125 -28.81 -20.73 -5.12
C SER A 125 -30.29 -20.39 -4.85
N LYS A 126 -30.96 -21.15 -3.96
CA LYS A 126 -32.35 -20.85 -3.53
C LYS A 126 -32.48 -19.53 -2.76
N TYR A 127 -31.38 -19.03 -2.18
CA TYR A 127 -31.34 -17.80 -1.40
C TYR A 127 -30.81 -16.60 -2.19
N ALA A 128 -30.68 -16.70 -3.51
CA ALA A 128 -29.99 -15.69 -4.30
C ALA A 128 -30.59 -14.28 -4.14
N GLU A 129 -31.91 -14.13 -4.07
CA GLU A 129 -32.53 -12.81 -3.83
C GLU A 129 -32.24 -12.28 -2.43
N ILE A 130 -32.27 -13.15 -1.41
CA ILE A 130 -31.96 -12.80 -0.03
C ILE A 130 -30.50 -12.35 0.10
N ILE A 131 -29.56 -13.08 -0.52
CA ILE A 131 -28.14 -12.73 -0.54
C ILE A 131 -27.94 -11.36 -1.21
N PHE A 132 -28.61 -11.12 -2.33
CA PHE A 132 -28.58 -9.82 -3.00
C PHE A 132 -29.04 -8.68 -2.09
N LEU A 133 -30.11 -8.89 -1.32
CA LEU A 133 -30.61 -7.93 -0.35
C LEU A 133 -29.63 -7.71 0.81
N ILE A 134 -29.11 -8.78 1.41
CA ILE A 134 -28.12 -8.70 2.49
C ILE A 134 -26.93 -7.87 2.03
N MET A 135 -26.37 -8.16 0.86
CA MET A 135 -25.21 -7.44 0.33
C MET A 135 -25.54 -6.01 -0.16
N ASN A 136 -26.81 -5.65 -0.28
CA ASN A 136 -27.26 -4.27 -0.51
C ASN A 136 -27.71 -3.56 0.79
N SER A 137 -27.75 -4.22 1.94
CA SER A 137 -28.19 -3.63 3.21
C SER A 137 -27.22 -2.55 3.72
N THR A 138 -27.73 -1.65 4.58
CA THR A 138 -26.87 -0.66 5.25
C THR A 138 -25.90 -1.37 6.19
N PHE A 139 -26.35 -2.46 6.83
CA PHE A 139 -25.53 -3.27 7.72
C PHE A 139 -24.31 -3.87 7.02
N PHE A 140 -24.49 -4.54 5.88
CA PHE A 140 -23.37 -5.06 5.10
C PHE A 140 -22.45 -3.95 4.62
N ARG A 141 -23.03 -2.83 4.17
CA ARG A 141 -22.26 -1.66 3.73
C ARG A 141 -21.37 -1.12 4.86
N PHE A 142 -21.91 -1.04 6.07
CA PHE A 142 -21.17 -0.61 7.26
C PHE A 142 -20.02 -1.55 7.59
N LEU A 143 -20.25 -2.86 7.64
CA LEU A 143 -19.20 -3.86 7.88
C LEU A 143 -18.06 -3.75 6.85
N LEU A 144 -18.41 -3.66 5.57
CA LEU A 144 -17.44 -3.52 4.50
C LEU A 144 -16.56 -2.27 4.68
N GLU A 145 -17.19 -1.15 5.07
CA GLU A 145 -16.50 0.11 5.31
C GLU A 145 -15.58 0.09 6.55
N LEU A 146 -15.88 -0.74 7.56
CA LEU A 146 -15.02 -0.95 8.72
C LEU A 146 -13.75 -1.74 8.36
N PHE A 147 -13.85 -2.71 7.45
CA PHE A 147 -12.72 -3.54 7.03
C PHE A 147 -11.88 -2.93 5.89
N ALA A 148 -12.34 -1.84 5.29
CA ALA A 148 -11.62 -1.17 4.21
C ALA A 148 -10.35 -0.47 4.73
N ARG A 149 -9.19 -0.75 4.10
CA ARG A 149 -7.87 -0.27 4.56
C ARG A 149 -7.57 1.20 4.23
N GLN A 150 -8.17 1.75 3.17
CA GLN A 150 -7.84 3.11 2.73
C GLN A 150 -8.73 4.16 3.39
N MET A 151 -8.08 5.07 4.12
CA MET A 151 -8.70 6.15 4.88
C MET A 151 -8.14 7.48 4.37
N GLY A 152 -8.78 8.15 3.40
CA GLY A 152 -8.40 9.54 3.11
C GLY A 152 -8.78 10.21 1.79
N GLU A 153 -9.30 9.52 0.77
CA GLU A 153 -9.51 10.15 -0.56
C GLU A 153 -10.98 10.27 -0.97
N GLY A 154 -11.91 10.12 -0.03
CA GLY A 154 -13.35 10.21 -0.28
C GLY A 154 -13.89 8.98 -1.04
N LEU A 155 -13.13 8.36 -1.94
CA LEU A 155 -13.42 7.06 -2.52
C LEU A 155 -12.76 5.96 -1.69
N THR A 156 -13.50 4.89 -1.41
CA THR A 156 -12.97 3.74 -0.66
C THR A 156 -12.62 2.65 -1.65
N ASP A 157 -11.33 2.36 -1.82
CA ASP A 157 -10.91 1.19 -2.58
C ASP A 157 -11.13 -0.06 -1.72
N ILE A 158 -11.85 -1.01 -2.31
CA ILE A 158 -12.20 -2.27 -1.69
C ILE A 158 -11.38 -3.35 -2.40
N ASP A 159 -10.41 -3.90 -1.69
CA ASP A 159 -9.66 -5.07 -2.15
C ASP A 159 -10.59 -6.28 -2.24
N VAL A 160 -10.37 -7.16 -3.21
CA VAL A 160 -11.11 -8.43 -3.33
C VAL A 160 -11.03 -9.23 -2.02
N VAL A 161 -9.90 -9.17 -1.31
CA VAL A 161 -9.70 -9.84 -0.02
C VAL A 161 -10.61 -9.26 1.06
N VAL A 162 -10.93 -7.97 1.00
CA VAL A 162 -11.86 -7.34 1.95
C VAL A 162 -13.28 -7.86 1.70
N VAL A 163 -13.72 -7.91 0.44
CA VAL A 163 -15.06 -8.45 0.10
C VAL A 163 -15.17 -9.91 0.51
N ASP A 164 -14.15 -10.72 0.20
CA ASP A 164 -14.14 -12.16 0.48
C ASP A 164 -14.19 -12.48 1.99
N ASN A 165 -13.56 -11.64 2.82
CA ASN A 165 -13.56 -11.80 4.28
C ASN A 165 -14.68 -11.01 4.99
N THR A 166 -15.50 -10.24 4.28
CA THR A 166 -16.60 -9.49 4.92
C THR A 166 -17.68 -10.48 5.34
N VAL A 167 -18.03 -10.44 6.63
CA VAL A 167 -19.05 -11.32 7.19
C VAL A 167 -20.41 -11.00 6.57
N VAL A 168 -21.10 -12.06 6.14
CA VAL A 168 -22.48 -11.99 5.65
C VAL A 168 -23.40 -12.79 6.58
N ILE A 169 -24.62 -12.30 6.75
CA ILE A 169 -25.64 -12.99 7.55
C ILE A 169 -26.03 -14.29 6.85
N ASP A 170 -26.26 -15.35 7.62
CA ASP A 170 -26.80 -16.59 7.07
C ASP A 170 -28.19 -16.32 6.46
N PRO A 171 -28.37 -16.47 5.13
CA PRO A 171 -29.64 -16.17 4.49
C PRO A 171 -30.79 -17.07 4.96
N GLU A 172 -30.50 -18.22 5.58
CA GLU A 172 -31.53 -19.09 6.15
C GLU A 172 -32.31 -18.41 7.28
N LEU A 173 -31.65 -17.54 8.06
CA LEU A 173 -32.28 -16.78 9.15
C LEU A 173 -33.34 -15.80 8.65
N LEU A 174 -33.20 -15.33 7.40
CA LEU A 174 -34.13 -14.39 6.77
C LEU A 174 -35.32 -15.08 6.08
N LYS A 175 -35.31 -16.41 5.98
CA LYS A 175 -36.37 -17.20 5.31
C LYS A 175 -37.78 -16.95 5.86
N PRO A 176 -38.02 -16.75 7.17
CA PRO A 176 -39.36 -16.43 7.68
C PRO A 176 -39.97 -15.16 7.10
N TYR A 177 -39.14 -14.23 6.60
CA TYR A 177 -39.53 -12.93 6.04
C TYR A 177 -39.54 -12.92 4.50
N GLU A 178 -39.58 -14.09 3.84
CA GLU A 178 -39.45 -14.20 2.38
C GLU A 178 -40.44 -13.32 1.61
N LYS A 179 -41.68 -13.19 2.09
CA LYS A 179 -42.71 -12.37 1.46
C LYS A 179 -42.34 -10.88 1.50
N GLU A 180 -41.91 -10.38 2.65
CA GLU A 180 -41.47 -9.02 2.86
C GLU A 180 -40.23 -8.71 2.03
N LEU A 181 -39.28 -9.64 1.98
CA LEU A 181 -38.03 -9.51 1.24
C LEU A 181 -38.27 -9.44 -0.27
N LYS A 182 -39.24 -10.19 -0.81
CA LYS A 182 -39.65 -10.08 -2.23
C LYS A 182 -40.17 -8.69 -2.56
N GLU A 183 -40.94 -8.07 -1.68
CA GLU A 183 -41.44 -6.71 -1.90
C GLU A 183 -40.32 -5.66 -1.79
N ILE A 184 -39.41 -5.83 -0.83
CA ILE A 184 -38.21 -4.99 -0.72
C ILE A 184 -37.34 -5.11 -1.99
N TYR A 185 -37.12 -6.33 -2.49
CA TYR A 185 -36.34 -6.59 -3.69
C TYR A 185 -36.93 -5.88 -4.91
N LYS A 186 -38.26 -5.96 -5.11
CA LYS A 186 -38.95 -5.23 -6.18
C LYS A 186 -38.81 -3.71 -6.00
N SER A 187 -39.00 -3.20 -4.77
CA SER A 187 -38.88 -1.78 -4.45
C SER A 187 -37.49 -1.24 -4.79
N LEU A 188 -36.43 -1.87 -4.28
CA LEU A 188 -35.04 -1.45 -4.51
C LEU A 188 -34.70 -1.43 -6.00
N ARG A 189 -35.19 -2.40 -6.79
CA ARG A 189 -34.94 -2.48 -8.23
C ARG A 189 -35.84 -1.59 -9.08
N SER A 190 -36.84 -0.93 -8.49
CA SER A 190 -37.76 -0.05 -9.22
C SER A 190 -37.33 1.41 -9.20
N ARG A 191 -36.29 1.76 -8.43
CA ARG A 191 -35.84 3.14 -8.22
C ARG A 191 -34.33 3.30 -8.33
N GLU A 192 -33.91 4.53 -8.62
CA GLU A 192 -32.50 4.89 -8.56
C GLU A 192 -31.98 4.76 -7.13
N GLN A 193 -30.75 4.25 -6.99
CA GLN A 193 -30.06 4.22 -5.70
C GLN A 193 -29.47 5.58 -5.39
N GLU A 194 -29.79 6.08 -4.20
CA GLU A 194 -29.35 7.39 -3.73
C GLU A 194 -28.04 7.26 -2.91
N THR A 195 -27.54 8.40 -2.47
CA THR A 195 -26.42 8.45 -1.51
C THR A 195 -26.85 7.84 -0.17
N ILE A 196 -25.90 7.32 0.60
CA ILE A 196 -26.15 6.70 1.90
C ILE A 196 -27.03 7.58 2.82
N TYR A 197 -26.80 8.90 2.82
CA TYR A 197 -27.55 9.88 3.62
C TYR A 197 -29.06 9.95 3.30
N LYS A 198 -29.42 9.72 2.04
CA LYS A 198 -30.82 9.67 1.59
C LYS A 198 -31.36 8.26 1.67
N GLU A 199 -30.52 7.28 1.39
CA GLU A 199 -30.91 5.89 1.30
C GLU A 199 -31.39 5.33 2.65
N VAL A 200 -30.74 5.72 3.75
CA VAL A 200 -31.17 5.36 5.12
C VAL A 200 -32.56 5.91 5.49
N LYS A 201 -33.08 6.89 4.73
CA LYS A 201 -34.44 7.45 4.93
C LYS A 201 -35.50 6.69 4.12
N GLN A 202 -35.09 5.79 3.23
CA GLN A 202 -36.00 5.03 2.38
C GLN A 202 -36.70 3.92 3.18
N LYS A 203 -38.00 3.77 2.96
CA LYS A 203 -38.83 2.82 3.72
C LYS A 203 -38.43 1.36 3.49
N ASP A 204 -38.08 1.02 2.25
CA ASP A 204 -37.63 -0.32 1.87
C ASP A 204 -36.28 -0.67 2.53
N ARG A 205 -35.36 0.30 2.59
CA ARG A 205 -34.06 0.17 3.26
C ARG A 205 -34.24 -0.03 4.76
N ARG A 206 -35.06 0.80 5.41
CA ARG A 206 -35.38 0.66 6.85
C ARG A 206 -35.99 -0.69 7.15
N LYS A 207 -36.95 -1.13 6.34
CA LYS A 207 -37.58 -2.45 6.53
C LYS A 207 -36.57 -3.59 6.40
N LEU A 208 -35.65 -3.53 5.45
CA LEU A 208 -34.59 -4.53 5.28
C LEU A 208 -33.66 -4.58 6.50
N ASP A 209 -33.13 -3.43 6.92
CA ASP A 209 -32.20 -3.37 8.05
C ASP A 209 -32.89 -3.73 9.38
N THR A 210 -34.18 -3.41 9.56
CA THR A 210 -34.98 -3.86 10.70
C THR A 210 -35.09 -5.38 10.75
N ILE A 211 -35.45 -6.04 9.64
CA ILE A 211 -35.50 -7.52 9.56
C ILE A 211 -34.14 -8.11 9.91
N ILE A 212 -33.05 -7.53 9.39
CA ILE A 212 -31.68 -7.94 9.70
C ILE A 212 -31.38 -7.84 11.20
N PHE A 213 -31.77 -6.74 11.85
CA PHE A 213 -31.55 -6.57 13.29
C PHE A 213 -32.36 -7.57 14.12
N GLU A 214 -33.63 -7.78 13.76
CA GLU A 214 -34.49 -8.76 14.43
C GLU A 214 -33.90 -10.18 14.38
N VAL A 215 -33.45 -10.64 13.21
CA VAL A 215 -32.88 -12.00 13.09
C VAL A 215 -31.54 -12.17 13.80
N LEU A 216 -30.80 -11.07 14.00
CA LEU A 216 -29.56 -11.07 14.78
C LEU A 216 -29.80 -10.92 16.29
N GLY A 217 -31.05 -10.75 16.74
CA GLY A 217 -31.38 -10.51 18.14
C GLY A 217 -30.99 -9.11 18.63
N LEU A 218 -30.75 -8.17 17.71
CA LEU A 218 -30.48 -6.77 18.01
C LEU A 218 -31.79 -6.00 18.16
N LYS A 219 -31.77 -4.87 18.88
CA LYS A 219 -32.99 -4.09 19.08
C LYS A 219 -33.27 -3.28 17.82
N VAL A 220 -34.51 -3.30 17.34
CA VAL A 220 -34.93 -2.52 16.16
C VAL A 220 -34.64 -1.03 16.29
N LYS A 221 -34.66 -0.49 17.52
CA LYS A 221 -34.32 0.92 17.79
C LYS A 221 -32.84 1.24 17.48
N ASP A 222 -31.95 0.25 17.51
CA ASP A 222 -30.51 0.42 17.26
C ASP A 222 -30.22 0.55 15.74
N VAL A 223 -31.23 0.34 14.88
CA VAL A 223 -31.12 0.63 13.43
C VAL A 223 -30.85 2.13 13.20
N ASP A 224 -31.44 3.01 14.01
CA ASP A 224 -31.21 4.44 13.89
C ASP A 224 -29.76 4.81 14.28
N GLU A 225 -29.16 4.07 15.22
CA GLU A 225 -27.75 4.19 15.57
C GLU A 225 -26.85 3.71 14.43
N LEU A 226 -27.13 2.56 13.81
CA LEU A 226 -26.43 2.12 12.60
C LEU A 226 -26.47 3.20 11.50
N TYR A 227 -27.62 3.83 11.28
CA TYR A 227 -27.77 4.83 10.23
C TYR A 227 -26.98 6.09 10.51
N LYS A 228 -26.94 6.50 11.78
CA LYS A 228 -26.09 7.59 12.25
C LYS A 228 -24.62 7.24 12.02
N GLU A 229 -24.13 6.13 12.56
CA GLU A 229 -22.72 5.74 12.49
C GLU A 229 -22.24 5.51 11.04
N ALA A 230 -23.05 4.85 10.21
CA ALA A 230 -22.72 4.64 8.80
C ALA A 230 -22.65 5.96 8.01
N SER A 231 -23.54 6.91 8.32
CA SER A 231 -23.53 8.25 7.71
C SER A 231 -22.38 9.10 8.21
N GLU A 232 -22.10 9.09 9.51
CA GLU A 232 -21.01 9.85 10.14
C GLU A 232 -19.64 9.35 9.69
N LEU A 233 -19.44 8.02 9.62
CA LEU A 233 -18.22 7.43 9.05
C LEU A 233 -17.95 7.96 7.64
N ARG A 234 -19.01 8.07 6.83
CA ARG A 234 -18.94 8.56 5.47
C ARG A 234 -18.66 10.07 5.40
N LEU A 235 -19.34 10.85 6.24
CA LEU A 235 -19.14 12.29 6.34
C LEU A 235 -17.70 12.61 6.75
N ASN A 236 -17.22 11.99 7.83
CA ASN A 236 -15.84 12.13 8.32
C ASN A 236 -14.81 11.80 7.24
N ARG A 237 -15.08 10.78 6.40
CA ARG A 237 -14.21 10.42 5.26
C ARG A 237 -14.19 11.50 4.18
N ASN A 238 -15.35 12.04 3.83
CA ASN A 238 -15.45 13.13 2.85
C ASN A 238 -14.79 14.41 3.36
N GLU A 239 -15.02 14.77 4.63
CA GLU A 239 -14.40 15.93 5.28
C GLU A 239 -12.88 15.77 5.33
N LYS A 240 -12.38 14.60 5.73
CA LYS A 240 -10.95 14.32 5.72
C LYS A 240 -10.39 14.46 4.31
N ALA A 241 -11.04 13.91 3.29
CA ALA A 241 -10.61 14.03 1.90
C ALA A 241 -10.60 15.47 1.39
N GLY A 242 -11.58 16.29 1.80
CA GLY A 242 -11.62 17.72 1.49
C GLY A 242 -10.59 18.55 2.27
N SER A 243 -10.27 18.15 3.51
CA SER A 243 -9.27 18.81 4.36
C SER A 243 -7.84 18.55 3.88
N VAL A 244 -7.63 17.41 3.20
CA VAL A 244 -6.38 17.16 2.47
C VAL A 244 -6.43 18.05 1.23
N THR A 245 -5.94 19.28 1.36
CA THR A 245 -5.52 20.06 0.20
C THR A 245 -4.47 19.22 -0.51
N THR A 246 -4.87 18.51 -1.56
CA THR A 246 -3.95 17.84 -2.48
C THR A 246 -3.18 18.90 -3.25
N ILE A 247 -2.28 19.61 -2.55
CA ILE A 247 -1.10 20.14 -3.17
C ILE A 247 -0.31 18.90 -3.56
N LYS A 248 -0.57 18.37 -4.76
CA LYS A 248 0.33 17.43 -5.44
C LYS A 248 1.63 18.15 -5.84
N SER A 249 2.19 18.98 -4.96
CA SER A 249 3.60 19.25 -5.03
C SER A 249 4.26 17.98 -4.51
N LYS A 250 5.14 17.41 -5.33
CA LYS A 250 6.10 16.41 -4.85
C LYS A 250 7.04 17.17 -3.90
N GLN A 251 6.57 17.54 -2.72
CA GLN A 251 7.42 18.18 -1.73
C GLN A 251 8.42 17.12 -1.29
N LYS A 252 9.67 17.32 -1.72
CA LYS A 252 10.78 16.59 -1.12
C LYS A 252 10.77 17.00 0.35
N PRO A 253 10.71 16.05 1.29
CA PRO A 253 10.81 16.41 2.70
C PRO A 253 12.11 17.18 2.88
N ASP A 254 12.06 18.24 3.68
CA ASP A 254 13.28 18.92 4.10
C ASP A 254 14.15 17.99 4.96
N TYR A 255 15.33 18.48 5.31
CA TYR A 255 16.30 17.71 6.08
C TYR A 255 15.74 17.29 7.44
N GLU A 256 15.07 18.20 8.14
CA GLU A 256 14.54 17.98 9.49
C GLU A 256 13.40 16.96 9.50
N THR A 257 12.47 17.06 8.55
CA THR A 257 11.41 16.06 8.34
C THR A 257 12.02 14.68 8.01
N SER A 258 13.05 14.66 7.17
CA SER A 258 13.75 13.41 6.83
C SER A 258 14.42 12.79 8.07
N LEU A 259 15.04 13.61 8.93
CA LEU A 259 15.68 13.16 10.15
C LEU A 259 14.67 12.56 11.13
N LYS A 260 13.54 13.24 11.35
CA LYS A 260 12.48 12.76 12.25
C LYS A 260 11.91 11.41 11.81
N LEU A 261 11.61 11.26 10.52
CA LEU A 261 11.11 9.99 9.97
C LEU A 261 12.13 8.86 10.07
N ILE A 262 13.42 9.17 9.95
CA ILE A 262 14.50 8.21 10.12
C ILE A 262 14.65 7.83 11.60
N GLN A 263 14.56 8.78 12.54
CA GLN A 263 14.58 8.50 13.98
C GLN A 263 13.41 7.60 14.41
N GLU A 264 12.20 7.89 13.94
CA GLU A 264 11.00 7.07 14.23
C GLU A 264 11.14 5.63 13.69
N ARG A 265 11.84 5.45 12.58
CA ARG A 265 11.96 4.17 11.88
C ARG A 265 13.14 3.31 12.34
N PHE A 266 14.18 3.94 12.88
CA PHE A 266 15.39 3.27 13.34
C PHE A 266 15.74 3.65 14.79
N PRO A 267 14.80 3.46 15.75
CA PRO A 267 15.03 3.81 17.15
C PRO A 267 16.13 2.97 17.80
N GLU A 268 16.54 1.86 17.18
CA GLU A 268 17.58 0.97 17.71
C GLU A 268 19.01 1.41 17.34
N VAL A 269 19.18 2.42 16.49
CA VAL A 269 20.52 2.97 16.20
C VAL A 269 21.05 3.61 17.47
N ARG A 270 22.17 3.08 17.98
CA ARG A 270 22.71 3.55 19.26
C ARG A 270 23.30 4.95 19.11
N SER A 271 22.90 5.86 19.99
CA SER A 271 23.56 7.16 20.13
C SER A 271 24.97 6.99 20.70
N TYR A 272 25.95 7.64 20.07
CA TYR A 272 27.30 7.70 20.61
C TYR A 272 27.36 8.50 21.92
N THR A 273 26.52 9.53 22.06
CA THR A 273 26.39 10.30 23.31
C THR A 273 26.06 9.39 24.49
N SER A 274 25.17 8.41 24.30
CA SER A 274 24.84 7.41 25.32
C SER A 274 25.96 6.41 25.58
N LEU A 275 26.84 6.14 24.61
CA LEU A 275 27.98 5.22 24.78
C LEU A 275 29.14 5.82 25.59
N ILE A 276 29.23 7.15 25.63
CA ILE A 276 30.27 7.90 26.35
C ILE A 276 29.79 8.47 27.68
N GLU A 277 28.50 8.36 27.99
CA GLU A 277 27.92 8.85 29.23
C GLU A 277 28.60 8.22 30.44
N ASN A 278 28.99 9.05 31.42
CA ASN A 278 29.74 8.67 32.63
C ASN A 278 31.11 8.01 32.37
N LYS A 279 31.72 8.25 31.21
CA LYS A 279 33.07 7.78 30.89
C LYS A 279 34.05 8.93 30.74
N GLU A 280 35.33 8.64 30.92
CA GLU A 280 36.39 9.62 30.67
C GLU A 280 36.54 9.88 29.16
N THR A 281 36.43 11.15 28.78
CA THR A 281 36.54 11.60 27.40
C THR A 281 37.49 12.79 27.26
N GLU A 282 38.03 12.98 26.06
CA GLU A 282 38.87 14.11 25.70
C GLU A 282 38.34 14.75 24.41
N GLU A 283 38.36 16.08 24.33
CA GLU A 283 37.88 16.83 23.17
C GLU A 283 38.95 16.90 22.07
N PHE A 284 38.55 16.54 20.85
CA PHE A 284 39.38 16.61 19.66
C PHE A 284 38.74 17.52 18.62
N ASN A 285 39.56 18.39 18.02
CA ASN A 285 39.19 19.14 16.83
C ASN A 285 39.61 18.35 15.61
N ILE A 286 38.66 17.99 14.75
CA ILE A 286 38.96 17.30 13.48
C ILE A 286 39.27 18.34 12.42
N PRO A 287 40.50 18.45 11.90
CA PRO A 287 40.79 19.39 10.83
C PRO A 287 39.99 19.06 9.57
N ASN A 288 39.53 20.07 8.84
CA ASN A 288 38.90 19.88 7.53
C ASN A 288 39.96 19.69 6.43
N LEU A 289 40.83 18.69 6.59
CA LEU A 289 41.99 18.42 5.73
C LEU A 289 42.12 16.91 5.50
N PRO A 290 42.80 16.46 4.43
CA PRO A 290 43.15 15.06 4.26
C PRO A 290 44.05 14.55 5.39
N ALA A 291 43.70 13.39 5.95
CA ALA A 291 44.44 12.76 7.03
C ALA A 291 45.36 11.64 6.51
N LYS A 292 46.56 11.55 7.09
CA LYS A 292 47.50 10.43 6.91
C LYS A 292 47.60 9.65 8.21
N PHE A 293 47.00 8.46 8.23
CA PHE A 293 47.03 7.54 9.36
C PHE A 293 48.32 6.69 9.38
N PRO A 294 48.82 6.30 10.56
CA PRO A 294 49.92 5.34 10.67
C PRO A 294 49.52 3.96 10.12
N LYS A 295 50.48 3.27 9.48
CA LYS A 295 50.22 2.04 8.71
C LYS A 295 50.00 0.78 9.58
N ASP A 296 50.48 0.78 10.82
CA ASP A 296 50.42 -0.37 11.73
C ASP A 296 49.82 0.05 13.08
N ILE A 297 48.57 -0.32 13.34
CA ILE A 297 47.88 -0.07 14.61
C ILE A 297 47.29 -1.39 15.12
N LYS A 298 48.10 -2.19 15.82
CA LYS A 298 47.57 -3.35 16.56
C LYS A 298 46.83 -2.86 17.81
N ALA A 299 45.81 -3.62 18.23
CA ALA A 299 45.02 -3.30 19.42
C ALA A 299 45.89 -3.42 20.68
N GLY A 300 45.79 -2.46 21.61
CA GLY A 300 46.48 -2.51 22.90
C GLY A 300 48.00 -2.28 22.89
N GLU A 301 48.64 -2.02 21.74
CA GLU A 301 50.05 -1.66 21.73
C GLU A 301 50.23 -0.24 22.33
N SER A 302 51.17 -0.10 23.26
CA SER A 302 51.76 1.19 23.62
C SER A 302 52.98 1.39 22.73
N ASN A 303 52.97 2.40 21.88
CA ASN A 303 54.18 2.75 21.12
C ASN A 303 55.24 3.33 22.08
N PHE A 304 56.52 3.21 21.71
CA PHE A 304 57.66 3.61 22.53
C PHE A 304 57.62 5.10 22.96
N PHE A 305 56.81 5.93 22.27
CA PHE A 305 56.62 7.36 22.52
C PHE A 305 55.23 7.71 23.11
N ASN A 306 54.43 6.72 23.51
CA ASN A 306 53.09 6.84 24.12
C ASN A 306 52.09 7.79 23.41
N THR A 307 52.30 8.09 22.12
CA THR A 307 51.46 9.01 21.35
C THR A 307 51.33 8.57 19.91
N TYR A 308 50.10 8.32 19.47
CA TYR A 308 49.80 8.00 18.08
C TYR A 308 49.43 9.27 17.34
N ASN A 309 50.15 9.65 16.29
CA ASN A 309 49.90 10.90 15.56
C ASN A 309 49.20 10.65 14.23
N VAL A 310 48.17 11.45 13.96
CA VAL A 310 47.56 11.60 12.64
C VAL A 310 47.96 12.96 12.09
N TYR A 311 48.48 12.97 10.86
CA TYR A 311 48.91 14.20 10.20
C TYR A 311 47.89 14.63 9.17
N PHE A 312 47.46 15.87 9.26
CA PHE A 312 46.55 16.52 8.34
C PHE A 312 47.32 17.50 7.47
N THR A 313 47.33 17.31 6.15
CA THR A 313 48.20 18.07 5.23
C THR A 313 47.46 18.64 4.04
N GLU A 314 47.69 19.92 3.75
CA GLU A 314 47.26 20.60 2.52
C GLU A 314 48.31 21.64 2.13
N GLY A 315 48.97 21.44 0.99
CA GLY A 315 50.13 22.25 0.59
C GLY A 315 51.23 22.23 1.66
N ASN A 316 51.61 23.41 2.16
CA ASN A 316 52.65 23.60 3.19
C ASN A 316 52.11 23.54 4.63
N LYS A 317 50.80 23.40 4.83
CA LYS A 317 50.18 23.37 6.16
C LYS A 317 50.09 21.92 6.65
N GLN A 318 50.71 21.65 7.80
CA GLN A 318 50.64 20.35 8.49
C GLN A 318 50.12 20.55 9.91
N ILE A 319 49.08 19.80 10.29
CA ILE A 319 48.53 19.76 11.64
C ILE A 319 48.68 18.33 12.16
N ALA A 320 49.25 18.15 13.34
CA ALA A 320 49.34 16.86 14.01
C ALA A 320 48.28 16.76 15.10
N VAL A 321 47.53 15.65 15.12
CA VAL A 321 46.60 15.30 16.20
C VAL A 321 47.10 14.03 16.86
N SER A 322 47.30 14.08 18.18
CA SER A 322 47.92 13.01 18.97
C SER A 322 46.87 12.25 19.78
N PHE A 323 46.96 10.92 19.81
CA PHE A 323 46.06 10.02 20.53
C PHE A 323 46.81 9.20 21.56
N LYS A 324 46.17 8.91 22.71
CA LYS A 324 46.79 8.24 23.86
C LYS A 324 47.04 6.75 23.63
N ASN A 325 46.22 6.11 22.79
CA ASN A 325 46.33 4.68 22.50
C ASN A 325 45.80 4.35 21.11
N GLY A 326 46.15 3.16 20.61
CA GLY A 326 45.75 2.70 19.29
C GLY A 326 44.23 2.50 19.13
N SER A 327 43.50 2.21 20.21
CA SER A 327 42.06 1.98 20.17
C SER A 327 41.28 3.29 20.03
N GLN A 328 41.73 4.35 20.70
CA GLN A 328 41.24 5.72 20.54
C GLN A 328 41.48 6.22 19.10
N LEU A 329 42.66 5.93 18.54
CA LEU A 329 42.96 6.24 17.14
C LEU A 329 42.05 5.49 16.16
N LYS A 330 41.75 4.20 16.40
CA LYS A 330 40.83 3.43 15.55
C LYS A 330 39.41 3.98 15.60
N LEU A 331 38.94 4.35 16.79
CA LEU A 331 37.65 5.00 16.96
C LEU A 331 37.59 6.34 16.21
N PHE A 332 38.64 7.16 16.33
CA PHE A 332 38.77 8.40 15.57
C PHE A 332 38.78 8.16 14.05
N ARG A 333 39.53 7.15 13.60
CA ARG A 333 39.61 6.76 12.18
C ARG A 333 38.23 6.38 11.63
N PHE A 334 37.41 5.66 12.39
CA PHE A 334 36.02 5.37 12.02
C PHE A 334 35.20 6.66 11.83
N PHE A 335 35.26 7.61 12.77
CA PHE A 335 34.55 8.89 12.62
C PHE A 335 35.03 9.69 11.39
N HIS A 336 36.33 9.70 11.12
CA HIS A 336 36.91 10.46 10.02
C HIS A 336 36.72 9.80 8.64
N GLU A 337 37.02 8.51 8.49
CA GLU A 337 36.98 7.80 7.21
C GLU A 337 35.59 7.25 6.87
N GLU A 338 34.89 6.62 7.81
CA GLU A 338 33.60 5.96 7.54
C GLU A 338 32.41 6.92 7.62
N LEU A 339 32.47 7.91 8.53
CA LEU A 339 31.41 8.88 8.74
C LEU A 339 31.71 10.26 8.13
N GLU A 340 32.87 10.43 7.51
CA GLU A 340 33.32 11.68 6.88
C GLU A 340 33.19 12.89 7.82
N LEU A 341 33.42 12.71 9.12
CA LEU A 341 33.37 13.78 10.11
C LEU A 341 34.63 14.65 9.95
N LYS A 342 34.46 15.91 9.54
CA LYS A 342 35.54 16.88 9.31
C LYS A 342 35.14 18.25 9.84
N GLY A 343 36.12 19.07 10.25
CA GLY A 343 35.88 20.44 10.73
C GLY A 343 35.01 20.54 11.99
N SER A 344 34.89 19.45 12.76
CA SER A 344 33.97 19.34 13.90
C SER A 344 34.73 19.01 15.18
N LYS A 345 34.12 19.29 16.33
CA LYS A 345 34.59 18.84 17.64
C LYS A 345 33.98 17.49 17.97
N ILE A 346 34.77 16.59 18.55
CA ILE A 346 34.29 15.30 19.02
C ILE A 346 34.90 14.95 20.38
N LEU A 347 34.11 14.33 21.25
CA LEU A 347 34.58 13.72 22.48
C LEU A 347 34.98 12.27 22.20
N LEU A 348 36.22 11.90 22.46
CA LEU A 348 36.69 10.52 22.36
C LEU A 348 36.98 9.95 23.73
N LEU A 349 36.61 8.68 23.92
CA LEU A 349 36.96 7.90 25.10
C LEU A 349 38.48 7.81 25.27
N THR A 350 38.96 7.86 26.51
CA THR A 350 40.39 7.72 26.84
C THR A 350 40.79 6.28 27.13
N ASN A 351 39.88 5.48 27.70
CA ASN A 351 40.11 4.08 28.06
C ASN A 351 40.13 3.17 26.80
N PRO A 352 41.19 2.39 26.54
CA PRO A 352 41.30 1.54 25.35
C PRO A 352 40.15 0.53 25.19
N ASN A 353 39.70 -0.10 26.27
CA ASN A 353 38.64 -1.13 26.24
C ASN A 353 37.29 -0.50 25.88
N ASP A 354 37.01 0.70 26.41
CA ASP A 354 35.80 1.44 26.06
C ASP A 354 35.82 1.90 24.61
N CYS A 355 36.98 2.36 24.09
CA CYS A 355 37.14 2.69 22.68
C CYS A 355 36.83 1.50 21.77
N GLU A 356 37.34 0.31 22.10
CA GLU A 356 37.09 -0.90 21.29
C GLU A 356 35.63 -1.34 21.34
N LYS A 357 35.02 -1.30 22.53
CA LYS A 357 33.61 -1.64 22.70
C LYS A 357 32.72 -0.67 21.92
N ALA A 358 32.98 0.63 22.02
CA ALA A 358 32.25 1.65 21.27
C ALA A 358 32.44 1.47 19.76
N LEU A 359 33.68 1.31 19.29
CA LEU A 359 33.99 1.10 17.87
C LEU A 359 33.26 -0.11 17.30
N LYS A 360 33.26 -1.24 18.02
CA LYS A 360 32.59 -2.47 17.59
C LYS A 360 31.09 -2.24 17.43
N LEU A 361 30.44 -1.68 18.45
CA LEU A 361 28.99 -1.42 18.42
C LEU A 361 28.61 -0.46 17.28
N LEU A 362 29.35 0.64 17.14
CA LEU A 362 29.10 1.63 16.08
C LEU A 362 29.34 1.06 14.67
N SER A 363 30.37 0.25 14.51
CA SER A 363 30.69 -0.39 13.21
C SER A 363 29.62 -1.40 12.81
N ASP A 364 29.12 -2.19 13.77
CA ASP A 364 28.06 -3.17 13.54
C ASP A 364 26.74 -2.47 13.17
N ASP A 365 26.37 -1.41 13.91
CA ASP A 365 25.18 -0.60 13.60
C ASP A 365 25.31 0.08 12.24
N TYR A 366 26.49 0.62 11.91
CA TYR A 366 26.70 1.27 10.61
C TYR A 366 26.53 0.30 9.46
N LYS A 367 27.15 -0.89 9.53
CA LYS A 367 26.98 -1.95 8.53
C LYS A 367 25.53 -2.40 8.39
N LYS A 368 24.80 -2.49 9.50
CA LYS A 368 23.40 -2.92 9.51
C LYS A 368 22.47 -1.88 8.89
N TYR A 369 22.62 -0.60 9.26
CA TYR A 369 21.61 0.42 9.00
C TYR A 369 21.95 1.38 7.85
N ASN A 370 23.22 1.53 7.44
CA ASN A 370 23.59 2.52 6.41
C ASN A 370 22.80 2.37 5.09
N THR A 371 22.62 1.13 4.63
CA THR A 371 21.94 0.80 3.38
C THR A 371 20.43 0.92 3.55
N GLN A 372 19.92 0.60 4.73
CA GLN A 372 18.50 0.72 5.06
C GLN A 372 18.08 2.20 5.09
N ILE A 373 18.85 3.05 5.79
CA ILE A 373 18.62 4.50 5.83
C ILE A 373 18.70 5.10 4.43
N LYS A 374 19.71 4.72 3.64
CA LYS A 374 19.83 5.14 2.23
C LYS A 374 18.61 4.76 1.39
N ASN A 375 18.09 3.55 1.56
CA ASN A 375 16.90 3.07 0.85
C ASN A 375 15.63 3.82 1.28
N VAL A 376 15.50 4.12 2.59
CA VAL A 376 14.38 4.90 3.11
C VAL A 376 14.42 6.33 2.55
N LEU A 377 15.56 7.01 2.60
CA LEU A 377 15.71 8.36 2.02
C LEU A 377 15.40 8.37 0.52
N LYS A 378 15.83 7.35 -0.22
CA LYS A 378 15.48 7.18 -1.64
C LYS A 378 13.97 7.01 -1.84
N SER A 379 13.30 6.24 -1.00
CA SER A 379 11.84 6.05 -1.04
C SER A 379 11.09 7.36 -0.72
N LEU A 380 11.63 8.14 0.22
CA LEU A 380 11.12 9.47 0.60
C LEU A 380 11.50 10.56 -0.43
N ARG A 381 12.36 10.24 -1.41
CA ARG A 381 12.93 11.19 -2.39
C ARG A 381 13.62 12.39 -1.72
N SER A 382 14.14 12.19 -0.51
CA SER A 382 14.92 13.18 0.21
C SER A 382 16.25 13.41 -0.51
N SER A 383 16.71 14.66 -0.56
CA SER A 383 18.05 15.02 -1.01
C SER A 383 19.09 14.95 0.11
N ALA A 384 18.68 14.61 1.34
CA ALA A 384 19.59 14.49 2.47
C ALA A 384 20.62 13.37 2.22
N SER A 385 21.87 13.64 2.62
CA SER A 385 22.91 12.61 2.62
C SER A 385 22.61 11.59 3.72
N TYR A 386 22.61 10.31 3.37
CA TYR A 386 22.43 9.23 4.35
C TYR A 386 23.54 9.23 5.42
N LEU A 387 24.75 9.68 5.08
CA LEU A 387 25.85 9.86 6.03
C LEU A 387 25.57 11.02 7.00
N ALA A 388 25.00 12.12 6.50
CA ALA A 388 24.59 13.23 7.37
C ALA A 388 23.49 12.80 8.35
N MET A 389 22.47 12.10 7.86
CA MET A 389 21.40 11.53 8.70
C MET A 389 21.95 10.56 9.75
N TYR A 390 22.86 9.66 9.36
CA TYR A 390 23.46 8.70 10.29
C TYR A 390 24.32 9.38 11.36
N ARG A 391 25.09 10.41 10.99
CA ARG A 391 25.83 11.24 11.97
C ARG A 391 24.87 11.90 12.96
N ASP A 392 23.80 12.51 12.48
CA ASP A 392 22.85 13.18 13.35
C ASP A 392 22.12 12.20 14.27
N LEU A 393 21.86 10.96 13.83
CA LEU A 393 21.38 9.88 14.69
C LEU A 393 22.39 9.49 15.79
N LEU A 394 23.69 9.45 15.47
CA LEU A 394 24.72 9.11 16.43
C LEU A 394 24.96 10.22 17.46
N PHE A 395 24.87 11.48 17.03
CA PHE A 395 25.20 12.65 17.83
C PHE A 395 23.95 13.47 18.20
N VAL A 396 22.75 12.87 18.20
CA VAL A 396 21.51 13.55 18.54
C VAL A 396 21.73 14.37 19.81
N ARG A 397 21.56 15.69 19.69
CA ARG A 397 21.51 16.58 20.84
C ARG A 397 20.30 16.17 21.66
N THR A 398 20.53 15.59 22.83
CA THR A 398 19.53 15.46 23.88
C THR A 398 19.15 16.87 24.37
N GLU A 399 18.38 17.60 23.57
CA GLU A 399 17.73 18.84 23.99
C GLU A 399 16.20 18.74 23.96
N ASN A 400 15.59 17.63 23.50
CA ASN A 400 14.12 17.54 23.41
C ASN A 400 13.54 16.14 23.70
N LEU A 401 13.83 15.56 24.88
CA LEU A 401 13.08 14.40 25.41
C LEU A 401 12.65 14.63 26.88
N SER A 402 12.22 15.85 27.19
CA SER A 402 11.57 16.19 28.46
C SER A 402 10.36 17.10 28.26
N VAL A 403 9.36 16.66 27.49
CA VAL A 403 7.94 17.00 27.71
C VAL A 403 7.09 15.89 27.08
N HIS A 404 6.62 14.95 27.90
CA HIS A 404 5.25 14.44 27.92
C HIS A 404 5.00 13.62 29.18
#